data_AF-A0A3D3CDU2-F1
#
_entry.id   AF-A0A3D3CDU2-F1
#
_cell.length_a   1.000
_cell.length_b   1.000
_cell.length_c   1.000
_cell.angle_alpha   90.00
_cell.angle_beta   90.00
_cell.angle_gamma   90.00
#
_symmetry.space_group_name_H-M   'P 1'
#
loop_
_entity.id
_entity.type
_entity.pdbx_description
1 polymer ?
#
loop_
_entity_poly.entity_id
_entity_poly.type
_entity_poly.pdbx_seq_one_letter_code
_entity_poly.pdbx_strand_id
1 'polypeptide(L)'
;EGVLFVRAETPTAAKALSMRGGTVARALSERTGLTVTSLKVTVGSVRAPTQPARRRPVRVTPPKDAVDEELERIRGSFPPGQEETARRLASLMALYRVRFPGR
;
A
#
# COMPACT_ATOMS: atom_id res chain seq x y z
N GLU A 1 12.76 27.09 14.60
CA GLU A 1 12.11 28.00 13.65
C GLU A 1 11.49 27.19 12.53
N GLY A 2 10.18 27.29 12.31
CA GLY A 2 9.46 26.47 11.34
C GLY A 2 9.21 27.24 10.05
N VAL A 3 9.88 26.88 8.96
CA VAL A 3 9.63 27.46 7.63
C VAL A 3 8.73 26.53 6.84
N LEU A 4 7.54 27.00 6.46
CA LEU A 4 6.60 26.20 5.66
C LEU A 4 6.77 26.52 4.18
N PHE A 5 7.06 25.48 3.39
CA PHE A 5 7.24 25.58 1.96
C PHE A 5 5.90 25.38 1.25
N VAL A 6 5.48 26.39 0.49
CA VAL A 6 4.22 26.36 -0.25
C VAL A 6 4.51 26.42 -1.73
N ARG A 7 3.85 25.56 -2.49
CA ARG A 7 3.88 25.60 -3.94
C ARG A 7 2.53 26.09 -4.45
N ALA A 8 2.55 27.11 -5.31
CA ALA A 8 1.36 27.65 -5.93
C ALA A 8 1.43 27.44 -7.44
N GLU A 9 0.31 27.07 -8.05
CA GLU A 9 0.25 26.74 -9.48
C GLU A 9 0.45 27.96 -10.39
N THR A 10 -0.03 29.13 -9.96
CA THR A 10 0.05 30.36 -10.75
C THR A 10 0.95 31.42 -10.08
N PRO A 11 1.62 32.29 -10.86
CA PRO A 11 2.39 33.40 -10.32
C PRO A 11 1.55 34.35 -9.46
N THR A 12 0.30 34.61 -9.85
CA THR A 12 -0.63 35.48 -9.10
C THR A 12 -0.95 34.91 -7.73
N ALA A 13 -1.23 33.60 -7.64
CA ALA A 13 -1.48 32.94 -6.36
C ALA A 13 -0.21 32.94 -5.47
N ALA A 14 0.97 32.70 -6.06
CA ALA A 14 2.23 32.77 -5.33
C ALA A 14 2.47 34.18 -4.75
N LYS A 15 2.20 35.23 -5.54
CA LYS A 15 2.36 36.61 -5.10
C LYS A 15 1.37 36.97 -3.98
N ALA A 16 0.10 36.58 -4.11
CA ALA A 16 -0.92 36.81 -3.09
C ALA A 16 -0.57 36.13 -1.76
N LEU A 17 -0.07 34.89 -1.81
CA LEU A 17 0.37 34.15 -0.62
C LEU A 17 1.63 34.75 0.01
N SER A 18 2.59 35.17 -0.81
CA SER A 18 3.81 35.85 -0.33
C SER A 18 3.48 37.17 0.38
N MET A 19 2.57 37.97 -0.17
CA MET A 19 2.12 39.22 0.45
C MET A 19 1.38 39.00 1.78
N ARG A 20 0.66 37.89 1.91
CA ARG A 20 -0.10 37.53 3.12
C ARG A 20 0.66 36.56 4.03
N GLY A 21 1.97 36.42 3.86
CA GLY A 21 2.77 35.39 4.50
C GLY A 21 2.66 35.39 6.04
N GLY A 22 2.69 36.57 6.66
CA GLY A 22 2.55 36.67 8.13
C GLY A 22 1.17 36.24 8.63
N THR A 23 0.10 36.70 7.98
CA THR A 23 -1.28 36.34 8.35
C THR A 23 -1.55 34.85 8.16
N VAL A 24 -1.06 34.27 7.06
CA VAL A 24 -1.22 32.84 6.76
C VAL A 24 -0.41 31.98 7.73
N ALA A 25 0.84 32.37 8.05
CA ALA A 25 1.67 31.65 9.02
C ALA A 25 1.04 31.63 10.41
N ARG A 26 0.48 32.77 10.85
CA ARG A 26 -0.25 32.86 12.12
C ARG A 26 -1.50 31.99 12.13
N ALA A 27 -2.35 32.11 11.11
CA ALA A 27 -3.58 31.32 11.03
C ALA A 27 -3.32 29.81 10.94
N LEU A 28 -2.24 29.40 10.25
CA LEU A 28 -1.82 28.00 10.21
C LEU A 28 -1.31 27.52 11.56
N SER A 29 -0.56 28.35 12.29
CA SER A 29 -0.05 28.00 13.61
C SER A 29 -1.19 27.78 14.60
N GLU A 30 -2.20 28.66 14.58
CA GLU A 30 -3.40 28.54 15.41
C GLU A 30 -4.23 27.28 15.08
N ARG A 31 -4.34 26.91 13.80
CA ARG A 31 -5.16 25.76 13.36
C ARG A 31 -4.49 24.40 13.51
N THR A 32 -3.17 24.33 13.34
CA THR A 32 -2.43 23.05 13.30
C THR A 32 -1.64 22.77 14.58
N GLY A 33 -1.53 23.76 15.48
CA GLY A 33 -0.69 23.66 16.69
C GLY A 33 0.81 23.66 16.40
N LEU A 34 1.22 23.86 15.15
CA LEU A 34 2.62 23.91 14.73
C LEU A 34 3.10 25.36 14.69
N THR A 35 4.22 25.66 15.33
CA THR A 35 4.82 27.01 15.28
C THR A 35 5.43 27.27 13.89
N VAL A 36 4.69 27.97 13.01
CA VAL A 36 5.18 28.40 11.70
C VAL A 36 5.70 29.82 11.78
N THR A 37 7.01 29.99 11.60
CA THR A 37 7.71 31.28 11.72
C THR A 37 7.73 32.04 10.39
N SER A 38 7.81 31.35 9.26
CA SER A 38 7.81 32.00 7.93
C SER A 38 7.30 31.07 6.83
N LEU A 39 6.89 31.68 5.71
CA LEU A 39 6.41 30.98 4.51
C LEU A 39 7.36 31.22 3.35
N LYS A 40 7.82 30.15 2.71
CA LYS A 40 8.59 30.21 1.46
C LYS A 40 7.71 29.71 0.32
N VAL A 41 7.28 30.64 -0.53
CA VAL A 41 6.35 30.37 -1.63
C VAL A 41 7.11 30.22 -2.94
N THR A 42 6.85 29.15 -3.70
CA THR A 42 7.42 28.91 -5.02
C THR A 42 6.33 28.65 -6.05
N VAL A 43 6.55 29.09 -7.29
CA VAL A 43 5.63 28.79 -8.40
C VAL A 43 5.96 27.40 -8.93
N GLY A 44 4.94 26.57 -9.13
CA GLY A 44 5.07 25.34 -9.90
C GLY A 44 3.87 24.40 -9.73
N SER A 45 3.84 23.36 -10.53
CA SER A 45 2.73 22.39 -10.55
C SER A 45 2.56 21.71 -9.19
N VAL A 46 1.36 21.81 -8.64
CA VAL A 46 0.90 21.03 -7.49
C VAL A 46 0.43 19.68 -8.05
N ARG A 47 1.38 18.79 -8.40
CA ARG A 47 0.99 17.44 -8.80
C ARG A 47 0.35 16.74 -7.62
N ALA A 48 -0.86 16.20 -7.82
CA ALA A 48 -1.46 15.29 -6.87
C ALA A 48 -0.47 14.15 -6.58
N PRO A 49 -0.35 13.69 -5.32
CA PRO A 49 0.47 12.55 -5.00
C PRO A 49 0.01 11.38 -5.89
N THR A 50 0.95 10.80 -6.65
CA THR A 50 0.67 9.61 -7.44
C THR A 50 0.18 8.54 -6.48
N GLN A 51 -1.09 8.13 -6.62
CA GLN A 51 -1.61 7.05 -5.80
C GLN A 51 -0.74 5.81 -6.06
N PRO A 52 -0.26 5.14 -5.00
CA PRO A 52 0.52 3.92 -5.19
C PRO A 52 -0.33 2.94 -5.98
N ALA A 53 0.22 2.43 -7.08
CA ALA A 53 -0.48 1.47 -7.93
C ALA A 53 -0.97 0.30 -7.06
N ARG A 54 -2.29 0.02 -7.11
CA ARG A 54 -2.85 -1.18 -6.45
C ARG A 54 -2.14 -2.41 -7.01
N ARG A 55 -1.34 -3.08 -6.18
CA ARG A 55 -0.73 -4.38 -6.53
C ARG A 55 -1.86 -5.37 -6.80
N ARG A 56 -1.92 -5.90 -8.02
CA ARG A 56 -2.86 -6.98 -8.35
C ARG A 56 -2.47 -8.22 -7.54
N PRO A 57 -3.44 -8.97 -6.99
CA PRO A 57 -3.11 -10.21 -6.30
C PRO A 57 -2.48 -11.19 -7.29
N VAL A 58 -1.26 -11.66 -7.00
CA VAL A 58 -0.59 -12.70 -7.77
C VAL A 58 -1.33 -14.00 -7.51
N ARG A 59 -1.87 -14.62 -8.57
CA ARG A 59 -2.40 -15.99 -8.49
C ARG A 59 -1.21 -16.93 -8.33
N VAL A 60 -1.16 -17.62 -7.20
CA VAL A 60 -0.17 -18.66 -6.95
C VAL A 60 -0.82 -19.98 -7.31
N THR A 61 -0.25 -20.69 -8.27
CA THR A 61 -0.67 -22.06 -8.62
C THR A 61 0.39 -23.01 -8.06
N PRO A 62 0.05 -23.96 -7.18
CA PRO A 62 1.02 -24.92 -6.68
C PRO A 62 1.50 -25.84 -7.82
N PRO A 63 2.78 -26.25 -7.83
CA PRO A 63 3.28 -27.25 -8.77
C PRO A 63 2.61 -28.60 -8.52
N LYS A 64 2.41 -29.38 -9.59
CA LYS A 64 1.71 -30.68 -9.50
C LYS A 64 2.43 -31.66 -8.57
N ASP A 65 3.77 -31.68 -8.62
CA ASP A 65 4.60 -32.55 -7.79
C ASP A 65 4.34 -32.35 -6.29
N ALA A 66 4.20 -31.09 -5.85
CA ALA A 66 3.88 -30.78 -4.46
C ALA A 66 2.45 -31.21 -4.05
N VAL A 67 1.51 -31.26 -5.00
CA VAL A 67 0.16 -31.77 -4.75
C VAL A 67 0.18 -33.28 -4.61
N ASP A 68 0.96 -33.98 -5.43
CA ASP A 68 1.04 -35.44 -5.41
C ASP A 68 1.74 -35.93 -4.12
N GLU A 69 2.80 -35.25 -3.66
CA GLU A 69 3.43 -35.52 -2.35
C GLU A 69 2.46 -35.36 -1.16
N GLU A 70 1.64 -34.30 -1.17
CA GLU A 70 0.62 -34.10 -0.13
C GLU A 70 -0.49 -35.14 -0.22
N LEU A 71 -0.87 -35.54 -1.44
CA LEU A 71 -1.88 -36.56 -1.67
C LEU A 71 -1.44 -37.92 -1.12
N GLU A 72 -0.19 -38.32 -1.36
CA GLU A 72 0.39 -39.54 -0.80
C GLU A 72 0.38 -39.52 0.73
N ARG A 73 0.71 -38.38 1.35
CA ARG A 73 0.71 -38.22 2.81
C ARG A 73 -0.67 -38.39 3.43
N ILE A 74 -1.71 -37.85 2.79
CA ILE A 74 -3.08 -37.88 3.35
C ILE A 74 -3.87 -39.11 2.92
N ARG A 75 -3.42 -39.87 1.91
CA ARG A 75 -4.17 -41.01 1.32
C ARG A 75 -4.64 -42.04 2.35
N GLY A 76 -3.86 -42.29 3.39
CA GLY A 76 -4.20 -43.23 4.47
C GLY A 76 -5.28 -42.74 5.44
N SER A 77 -5.57 -41.44 5.47
CA SER A 77 -6.56 -40.82 6.37
C SER A 77 -7.94 -40.70 5.75
N PHE A 78 -8.09 -41.00 4.46
CA PHE A 78 -9.36 -40.90 3.74
C PHE A 78 -10.01 -42.27 3.55
N PRO A 79 -11.33 -42.39 3.78
CA PRO A 79 -12.06 -43.60 3.47
C PRO A 79 -12.12 -43.86 1.95
N PRO A 80 -12.26 -45.12 1.51
CA PRO A 80 -12.38 -45.47 0.10
C PRO A 80 -13.60 -44.79 -0.52
N GLY A 81 -13.44 -44.24 -1.73
CA GLY A 81 -14.49 -43.50 -2.46
C GLY A 81 -14.45 -41.97 -2.30
N GLN A 82 -13.50 -41.41 -1.53
CA GLN A 82 -13.32 -39.96 -1.37
C GLN A 82 -12.04 -39.40 -2.02
N GLU A 83 -11.57 -40.02 -3.10
CA GLU A 83 -10.33 -39.64 -3.78
C GLU A 83 -10.31 -38.19 -4.27
N GLU A 84 -11.46 -37.69 -4.74
CA GLU A 84 -11.56 -36.30 -5.20
C GLU A 84 -11.44 -35.29 -4.05
N THR A 85 -12.02 -35.60 -2.89
CA THR A 85 -11.90 -34.79 -1.68
C THR A 85 -10.46 -34.76 -1.18
N ALA A 86 -9.79 -35.91 -1.17
CA ALA A 86 -8.37 -36.01 -0.84
C ALA A 86 -7.52 -35.16 -1.80
N ARG A 87 -7.77 -35.24 -3.11
CA ARG A 87 -7.06 -34.43 -4.11
C ARG A 87 -7.25 -32.92 -3.93
N ARG A 88 -8.47 -32.48 -3.60
CA ARG A 88 -8.77 -31.06 -3.32
C ARG A 88 -8.07 -30.59 -2.05
N LEU A 89 -8.03 -31.42 -1.01
CA LEU A 89 -7.30 -31.10 0.21
C LEU A 89 -5.79 -31.01 -0.03
N ALA A 90 -5.21 -31.97 -0.74
CA ALA A 90 -3.80 -31.95 -1.12
C ALA A 90 -3.44 -30.68 -1.91
N SER A 91 -4.30 -30.27 -2.86
CA SER A 91 -4.12 -29.03 -3.62
C SER A 91 -4.11 -27.78 -2.73
N LEU A 92 -4.97 -27.77 -1.70
CA LEU A 92 -5.03 -26.68 -0.73
C LEU A 92 -3.77 -26.64 0.15
N MET A 93 -3.30 -27.80 0.62
CA MET A 93 -2.09 -27.92 1.44
C MET A 93 -0.84 -27.48 0.67
N ALA A 94 -0.71 -27.92 -0.58
CA ALA A 94 0.37 -27.50 -1.47
C ALA A 94 0.33 -25.99 -1.74
N LEU A 95 -0.85 -25.43 -2.00
CA LEU A 95 -1.02 -23.98 -2.17
C LEU A 95 -0.58 -23.21 -0.92
N TYR A 96 -0.93 -23.69 0.28
CA TYR A 96 -0.59 -23.02 1.52
C TYR A 96 0.93 -22.99 1.75
N ARG A 97 1.62 -24.11 1.49
CA ARG A 97 3.09 -24.19 1.57
C ARG A 97 3.79 -23.21 0.62
N VAL A 98 3.32 -23.11 -0.63
CA VAL A 98 3.91 -22.20 -1.62
C VAL A 98 3.63 -20.74 -1.27
N ARG A 99 2.44 -20.44 -0.71
CA ARG A 99 2.05 -19.08 -0.34
C ARG A 99 2.72 -18.59 0.93
N PHE A 100 3.05 -19.48 1.86
CA PHE A 100 3.60 -19.16 3.19
C PHE A 100 4.80 -20.06 3.54
N PRO A 101 5.96 -19.91 2.87
CA PRO A 101 7.16 -20.65 3.24
C PRO A 101 7.65 -20.24 4.64
N GLY A 102 7.77 -21.21 5.55
CA GLY A 102 8.32 -21.00 6.91
C GLY A 102 7.32 -20.95 8.07
N ARG A 103 6.03 -21.28 7.83
CA ARG A 103 5.09 -21.71 8.88
C ARG A 103 4.86 -23.20 8.78
#